data_AF-A0A3M7Q484-F1
#
_entry.id   AF-A0A3M7Q484-F1
#
_cell.length_a   1.000
_cell.length_b   1.000
_cell.length_c   1.000
_cell.angle_alpha   90.00
_cell.angle_beta   90.00
_cell.angle_gamma   90.00
#
_symmetry.space_group_name_H-M   'P 1'
#
loop_
_entity.id
_entity.type
_entity.pdbx_description
1 polymer ?
#
loop_
_entity_poly.entity_id
_entity_poly.type
_entity_poly.pdbx_seq_one_letter_code
_entity_poly.pdbx_strand_id
1 'polypeptide(L)'
;MKNNFRLLAILIIQIGSHVTQKCSLASCKNQGALDPVSCSCVCLAGYSGVDCTTGPDCRVVPSDPAECSLSFCSDQWLKALCPRTCLCPEPISDCTPIVCKNYGVFDNYQCKCTCLNGFTGNDCSLFDKSSSDSPDPQECEASFCYDEALRAFCPKTCN
;
A
#
# COMPACT_ATOMS: atom_id res chain seq x y z
N MET A 1 64.69 -25.80 29.73
CA MET A 1 65.13 -25.06 28.51
C MET A 1 63.91 -24.29 28.00
N LYS A 2 63.73 -23.05 28.47
CA LYS A 2 64.00 -21.77 27.76
C LYS A 2 63.10 -21.53 26.53
N ASN A 3 62.14 -20.61 26.75
CA ASN A 3 61.35 -19.80 25.83
C ASN A 3 61.97 -19.53 24.45
N ASN A 4 61.10 -19.36 23.44
CA ASN A 4 61.05 -18.09 22.70
C ASN A 4 59.69 -17.86 22.01
N PHE A 5 58.99 -16.86 22.54
CA PHE A 5 57.92 -16.09 21.93
C PHE A 5 58.38 -15.47 20.60
N ARG A 6 57.57 -15.54 19.54
CA ARG A 6 57.48 -14.46 18.55
C ARG A 6 56.03 -14.26 18.13
N LEU A 7 55.50 -13.10 18.54
CA LEU A 7 54.30 -12.45 18.06
C LEU A 7 54.27 -12.43 16.52
N LEU A 8 53.14 -12.81 15.93
CA LEU A 8 52.66 -12.15 14.72
C LEU A 8 51.24 -11.67 15.00
N ALA A 9 51.13 -10.40 15.38
CA ALA A 9 49.87 -9.68 15.40
C ALA A 9 49.43 -9.49 13.94
N ILE A 10 48.38 -10.18 13.51
CA ILE A 10 47.74 -9.90 12.22
C ILE A 10 46.59 -8.94 12.48
N LEU A 11 46.78 -7.77 11.89
CA LEU A 11 45.94 -6.58 11.83
C LEU A 11 44.48 -6.92 11.46
N ILE A 12 43.56 -6.36 12.25
CA ILE A 12 42.12 -6.38 12.03
C ILE A 12 41.78 -5.59 10.76
N ILE A 13 41.02 -6.18 9.84
CA ILE A 13 40.10 -5.42 8.99
C ILE A 13 38.70 -5.93 9.32
N GLN A 14 38.04 -5.28 10.29
CA GLN A 14 36.59 -5.31 10.42
C GLN A 14 36.05 -4.60 9.17
N ILE A 15 35.69 -5.40 8.16
CA ILE A 15 34.98 -4.89 7.00
C ILE A 15 33.52 -4.72 7.40
N GLY A 16 33.07 -3.47 7.41
CA GLY A 16 31.66 -3.11 7.37
C GLY A 16 30.96 -3.10 8.73
N SER A 17 30.75 -1.90 9.25
CA SER A 17 29.58 -1.61 10.08
C SER A 17 28.35 -2.14 9.35
N HIS A 18 27.80 -3.29 9.76
CA HIS A 18 26.38 -3.55 9.53
C HIS A 18 25.67 -2.45 10.30
N VAL A 19 25.23 -1.41 9.58
CA VAL A 19 24.22 -0.50 10.08
C VAL A 19 23.00 -1.40 10.31
N THR A 20 22.85 -1.94 11.50
CA THR A 20 21.58 -2.45 11.98
C THR A 20 20.71 -1.23 12.22
N GLN A 21 20.25 -0.59 11.14
CA GLN A 21 19.18 0.38 11.24
C GLN A 21 17.98 -0.41 11.71
N LYS A 22 17.71 -0.29 13.01
CA LYS A 22 16.62 -1.00 13.65
C LYS A 22 15.34 -0.30 13.20
N CYS A 23 14.75 -0.80 12.11
CA CYS A 23 13.48 -0.28 11.64
C CYS A 23 12.44 -0.43 12.76
N SER A 24 11.65 0.62 12.99
CA SER A 24 10.55 0.62 13.96
C SER A 24 9.34 -0.16 13.46
N LEU A 25 9.31 -0.49 12.16
CA LEU A 25 8.25 -1.27 11.54
C LEU A 25 8.28 -2.72 12.04
N ALA A 26 7.22 -3.13 12.72
CA ALA A 26 7.19 -4.42 13.42
C ALA A 26 7.11 -5.63 12.48
N SER A 27 6.32 -5.54 11.39
CA SER A 27 6.15 -6.63 10.42
C SER A 27 5.47 -6.14 9.14
N CYS A 28 5.87 -6.69 7.99
CA CYS A 28 5.11 -6.55 6.75
C CYS A 28 3.91 -7.51 6.73
N LYS A 29 2.76 -7.04 6.26
CA LYS A 29 1.55 -7.84 6.07
C LYS A 29 1.48 -8.43 4.66
N ASN A 30 0.53 -9.34 4.43
CA ASN A 30 0.24 -9.92 3.12
C ASN A 30 1.50 -10.47 2.41
N GLN A 31 2.36 -11.14 3.18
CA GLN A 31 3.64 -11.69 2.72
C GLN A 31 4.62 -10.67 2.11
N GLY A 32 4.49 -9.38 2.44
CA GLY A 32 5.50 -8.38 2.11
C GLY A 32 6.84 -8.69 2.78
N ALA A 33 7.93 -8.23 2.17
CA ALA A 33 9.29 -8.36 2.70
C ALA A 33 9.78 -7.00 3.20
N LEU A 34 10.42 -6.95 4.38
CA LEU A 34 11.01 -5.71 4.87
C LEU A 34 12.27 -5.38 4.06
N ASP A 35 12.32 -4.20 3.46
CA ASP A 35 13.58 -3.64 2.98
C ASP A 35 14.29 -2.92 4.14
N PRO A 36 15.43 -3.45 4.62
CA PRO A 36 16.15 -2.89 5.75
C PRO A 36 16.84 -1.56 5.43
N VAL A 37 16.94 -1.17 4.15
CA VAL A 37 17.57 0.09 3.72
C VAL A 37 16.58 1.24 3.75
N SER A 38 15.38 1.05 3.20
CA SER A 38 14.31 2.07 3.22
C SER A 38 13.40 2.00 4.44
N CYS A 39 13.55 0.99 5.29
CA CYS A 39 12.63 0.67 6.40
C CYS A 39 11.16 0.62 5.99
N SER A 40 10.89 0.20 4.75
CA SER A 40 9.55 0.04 4.19
C SER A 40 9.36 -1.40 3.69
N CYS A 41 8.10 -1.84 3.58
CA CYS A 41 7.81 -3.15 3.03
C CYS A 41 7.78 -3.12 1.49
N VAL A 42 8.44 -4.11 0.89
CA VAL A 42 8.26 -4.50 -0.51
C VAL A 42 7.04 -5.41 -0.58
N CYS A 43 5.96 -4.91 -1.16
CA CYS A 43 4.68 -5.59 -1.20
C CYS A 43 4.57 -6.56 -2.39
N LEU A 44 3.78 -7.62 -2.21
CA LEU A 44 3.32 -8.44 -3.34
C LEU A 44 2.50 -7.60 -4.31
N ALA A 45 2.48 -8.01 -5.59
CA ALA A 45 1.78 -7.28 -6.64
C ALA A 45 0.31 -7.04 -6.28
N GLY A 46 -0.15 -5.81 -6.47
CA GLY A 46 -1.49 -5.36 -6.08
C GLY A 46 -1.55 -4.72 -4.69
N TYR A 47 -0.75 -5.17 -3.72
CA TYR A 47 -0.73 -4.61 -2.37
C TYR A 47 0.13 -3.35 -2.28
N SER A 48 -0.21 -2.46 -1.34
CA SER A 48 0.53 -1.20 -1.14
C SER A 48 0.52 -0.73 0.32
N GLY A 49 1.16 0.41 0.57
CA GLY A 49 1.37 0.98 1.90
C GLY A 49 2.72 0.60 2.50
N VAL A 50 3.12 1.31 3.56
CA VAL A 50 4.42 1.13 4.24
C VAL A 50 4.58 -0.29 4.82
N ASP A 51 3.47 -0.93 5.18
CA ASP A 51 3.40 -2.26 5.79
C ASP A 51 2.62 -3.29 4.96
N CYS A 52 2.27 -2.96 3.70
CA CYS A 52 1.48 -3.80 2.80
C CYS A 52 0.06 -4.14 3.27
N THR A 53 -0.52 -3.35 4.18
CA THR A 53 -1.91 -3.58 4.64
C THR A 53 -2.97 -3.16 3.63
N THR A 54 -2.66 -2.23 2.73
CA THR A 54 -3.59 -1.79 1.70
C THR A 54 -3.79 -2.93 0.71
N GLY A 55 -5.04 -3.38 0.60
CA GLY A 55 -5.45 -4.55 -0.19
C GLY A 55 -5.15 -4.42 -1.68
N PRO A 56 -5.32 -5.52 -2.44
CA PRO A 56 -4.91 -5.56 -3.83
C PRO A 56 -5.78 -4.64 -4.70
N ASP A 57 -5.14 -3.82 -5.54
CA ASP A 57 -5.85 -3.13 -6.64
C ASP A 57 -6.20 -4.16 -7.73
N CYS A 58 -7.48 -4.51 -7.80
CA CYS A 58 -8.00 -5.54 -8.70
C CYS A 58 -7.80 -5.25 -10.19
N ARG A 59 -7.54 -3.99 -10.56
CA ARG A 59 -7.27 -3.57 -11.94
C ARG A 59 -5.89 -3.99 -12.43
N VAL A 60 -4.90 -3.96 -11.53
CA VAL A 60 -3.48 -4.14 -11.86
C VAL A 60 -2.88 -5.38 -11.23
N VAL A 61 -3.58 -6.02 -10.29
CA VAL A 61 -3.14 -7.29 -9.71
C VAL A 61 -3.02 -8.34 -10.83
N PRO A 62 -1.90 -9.08 -10.90
CA PRO A 62 -1.72 -10.12 -11.91
C PRO A 62 -2.71 -11.26 -11.71
N SER A 63 -2.85 -12.11 -12.75
CA SER A 63 -3.57 -13.37 -12.60
C SER A 63 -2.93 -14.23 -11.52
N ASP A 64 -3.78 -14.92 -10.76
CA ASP A 64 -3.33 -15.85 -9.73
C ASP A 64 -2.51 -17.01 -10.33
N PRO A 65 -1.61 -17.61 -9.54
CA PRO A 65 -1.06 -18.92 -9.83
C PRO A 65 -2.15 -19.96 -10.12
N ALA A 66 -1.87 -20.90 -11.03
CA ALA A 66 -2.85 -21.91 -11.47
C ALA A 66 -3.37 -22.84 -10.35
N GLU A 67 -2.63 -22.94 -9.25
CA GLU A 67 -2.97 -23.74 -8.06
C GLU A 67 -3.91 -23.01 -7.08
N CYS A 68 -4.16 -21.73 -7.29
CA CYS A 68 -5.06 -20.96 -6.45
C CYS A 68 -6.48 -21.52 -6.51
N SER A 69 -7.08 -21.69 -5.34
CA SER A 69 -8.46 -22.14 -5.17
C SER A 69 -9.10 -21.43 -3.99
N LEU A 70 -10.44 -21.44 -3.93
CA LEU A 70 -11.19 -20.80 -2.84
C LEU A 70 -10.82 -21.32 -1.45
N SER A 71 -10.25 -22.53 -1.35
CA SER A 71 -9.78 -23.07 -0.08
C SER A 71 -8.61 -22.26 0.53
N PHE A 72 -7.82 -21.59 -0.31
CA PHE A 72 -6.67 -20.78 0.13
C PHE A 72 -7.12 -19.46 0.75
N CYS A 73 -8.37 -19.05 0.52
CA CYS A 73 -8.90 -17.77 0.97
C CYS A 73 -9.20 -17.72 2.47
N SER A 74 -9.33 -18.89 3.10
CA SER A 74 -9.46 -19.01 4.55
C SER A 74 -8.11 -19.07 5.27
N ASP A 75 -7.03 -19.36 4.54
CA ASP A 75 -5.68 -19.39 5.09
C ASP A 75 -5.06 -17.98 5.05
N GLN A 76 -4.60 -17.50 6.21
CA GLN A 76 -4.07 -16.14 6.35
C GLN A 76 -2.81 -15.89 5.50
N TRP A 77 -2.05 -16.93 5.21
CA TRP A 77 -0.83 -16.84 4.42
C TRP A 77 -1.17 -16.97 2.94
N LEU A 78 -1.84 -18.05 2.53
CA LEU A 78 -2.09 -18.33 1.11
C LEU A 78 -3.04 -17.32 0.46
N LYS A 79 -3.95 -16.71 1.23
CA LYS A 79 -4.86 -15.68 0.75
C LYS A 79 -4.15 -14.53 0.04
N ALA A 80 -2.95 -14.14 0.50
CA ALA A 80 -2.18 -13.06 -0.11
C ALA A 80 -1.48 -13.44 -1.43
N LEU A 81 -1.28 -14.75 -1.67
CA LEU A 81 -0.71 -15.28 -2.92
C LEU A 81 -1.78 -15.49 -4.01
N CYS A 82 -3.06 -15.53 -3.61
CA CYS A 82 -4.20 -15.68 -4.51
C CYS A 82 -5.14 -14.47 -4.44
N PRO A 83 -4.64 -13.23 -4.65
CA PRO A 83 -5.45 -12.04 -4.48
C PRO A 83 -6.62 -11.97 -5.48
N ARG A 84 -6.52 -12.53 -6.69
CA ARG A 84 -7.66 -12.57 -7.61
C ARG A 84 -8.76 -13.48 -7.07
N THR A 85 -8.45 -14.73 -6.79
CA THR A 85 -9.40 -15.74 -6.29
C THR A 85 -10.05 -15.33 -4.98
N CYS A 86 -9.29 -14.68 -4.09
CA CYS A 86 -9.73 -14.46 -2.72
C CYS A 86 -10.22 -13.04 -2.40
N LEU A 87 -9.81 -12.04 -3.18
CA LEU A 87 -10.04 -10.62 -2.86
C LEU A 87 -10.59 -9.82 -4.04
N CYS A 88 -10.39 -10.26 -5.27
CA CYS A 88 -10.93 -9.63 -6.47
C CYS A 88 -11.95 -10.56 -7.13
N PRO A 89 -13.21 -10.57 -6.65
CA PRO A 89 -14.26 -11.34 -7.30
C PRO A 89 -14.32 -11.02 -8.79
N GLU A 90 -14.78 -11.97 -9.59
CA GLU A 90 -14.95 -11.75 -11.03
C GLU A 90 -15.68 -10.43 -11.29
N PRO A 91 -15.29 -9.69 -12.35
CA PRO A 91 -15.88 -8.40 -12.64
C PRO A 91 -17.40 -8.57 -12.72
N ILE A 92 -18.12 -7.73 -11.98
CA ILE A 92 -19.58 -7.80 -11.91
C ILE A 92 -20.09 -7.52 -13.32
N SER A 93 -20.57 -8.55 -14.00
CA SER A 93 -20.92 -8.50 -15.43
C SER A 93 -22.07 -7.53 -15.72
N ASP A 94 -22.91 -7.23 -14.72
CA ASP A 94 -24.02 -6.27 -14.79
C ASP A 94 -23.69 -4.92 -14.14
N CYS A 95 -22.40 -4.59 -14.00
CA CYS A 95 -22.04 -3.31 -13.44
C CYS A 95 -22.31 -2.17 -14.43
N THR A 96 -23.17 -1.24 -14.04
CA THR A 96 -23.39 -0.01 -14.81
C THR A 96 -22.33 1.02 -14.41
N PRO A 97 -21.52 1.54 -15.35
CA PRO A 97 -20.53 2.57 -15.06
C PRO A 97 -21.14 3.79 -14.36
N ILE A 98 -20.59 4.15 -13.20
CA ILE A 98 -20.96 5.35 -12.44
C ILE A 98 -19.91 6.43 -12.74
N VAL A 99 -20.36 7.67 -12.95
CA VAL A 99 -19.46 8.82 -13.10
C VAL A 99 -18.87 9.18 -11.73
N CYS A 100 -17.58 8.97 -11.55
CA CYS A 100 -16.89 9.33 -10.32
C CYS A 100 -16.66 10.85 -10.22
N LYS A 101 -16.87 11.40 -9.03
CA LYS A 101 -16.55 12.78 -8.66
C LYS A 101 -15.17 12.85 -8.01
N ASN A 102 -14.65 14.07 -7.88
CA ASN A 102 -13.42 14.37 -7.14
C ASN A 102 -12.23 13.47 -7.54
N TYR A 103 -12.03 13.27 -8.85
CA TYR A 103 -11.01 12.37 -9.42
C TYR A 103 -11.06 10.92 -8.95
N GLY A 104 -12.21 10.47 -8.45
CA GLY A 104 -12.42 9.05 -8.24
C GLY A 104 -12.29 8.28 -9.55
N VAL A 105 -11.88 7.02 -9.46
CA VAL A 105 -11.72 6.14 -10.63
C VAL A 105 -12.72 5.00 -10.53
N PHE A 106 -13.52 4.75 -11.58
CA PHE A 106 -14.57 3.72 -11.54
C PHE A 106 -13.98 2.32 -11.56
N ASP A 107 -14.24 1.51 -10.55
CA ASP A 107 -13.76 0.13 -10.40
C ASP A 107 -14.85 -0.85 -10.82
N ASN A 108 -14.65 -1.50 -11.96
CA ASN A 108 -15.59 -2.47 -12.52
C ASN A 108 -15.63 -3.80 -11.72
N TYR A 109 -14.61 -4.08 -10.88
CA TYR A 109 -14.61 -5.26 -10.02
C TYR A 109 -15.43 -5.04 -8.76
N GLN A 110 -15.45 -3.81 -8.25
CA GLN A 110 -16.19 -3.44 -7.03
C GLN A 110 -17.52 -2.72 -7.32
N CYS A 111 -17.79 -2.41 -8.60
CA CYS A 111 -18.94 -1.64 -9.06
C CYS A 111 -19.16 -0.31 -8.32
N LYS A 112 -18.06 0.38 -8.01
CA LYS A 112 -18.04 1.67 -7.30
C LYS A 112 -16.79 2.46 -7.67
N CYS A 113 -16.76 3.72 -7.31
CA CYS A 113 -15.58 4.54 -7.47
C CYS A 113 -14.55 4.27 -6.35
N THR A 114 -13.28 4.15 -6.74
CA THR A 114 -12.15 4.26 -5.83
C THR A 114 -11.91 5.76 -5.58
N CYS A 115 -12.08 6.22 -4.34
CA CYS A 115 -12.03 7.64 -4.01
C CYS A 115 -10.64 8.10 -3.59
N LEU A 116 -10.32 9.36 -3.87
CA LEU A 116 -9.17 10.03 -3.27
C LEU A 116 -9.38 10.16 -1.75
N ASN A 117 -8.27 10.20 -1.00
CA ASN A 117 -8.30 10.48 0.44
C ASN A 117 -9.11 11.74 0.73
N GLY A 118 -9.96 11.69 1.77
CA GLY A 118 -10.92 12.76 2.04
C GLY A 118 -12.33 12.50 1.51
N PHE A 119 -12.51 11.54 0.58
CA PHE A 119 -13.80 11.26 -0.05
C PHE A 119 -14.25 9.80 0.11
N THR A 120 -15.57 9.60 0.11
CA THR A 120 -16.23 8.30 0.27
C THR A 120 -17.57 8.25 -0.50
N GLY A 121 -18.27 7.13 -0.40
CA GLY A 121 -19.49 6.83 -1.15
C GLY A 121 -19.21 6.16 -2.49
N ASN A 122 -20.28 5.73 -3.18
CA ASN A 122 -20.16 4.96 -4.42
C ASN A 122 -19.62 5.77 -5.60
N ASP A 123 -19.77 7.09 -5.58
CA ASP A 123 -19.36 8.03 -6.63
C ASP A 123 -18.33 9.07 -6.14
N CYS A 124 -17.82 8.94 -4.92
CA CYS A 124 -16.87 9.86 -4.28
C CYS A 124 -17.39 11.28 -4.04
N SER A 125 -18.71 11.47 -4.01
CA SER A 125 -19.33 12.78 -3.76
C SER A 125 -19.32 13.19 -2.28
N LEU A 126 -19.11 12.25 -1.35
CA LEU A 126 -19.21 12.51 0.09
C LEU A 126 -17.83 12.76 0.70
N PHE A 127 -17.71 13.75 1.57
CA PHE A 127 -16.50 13.95 2.35
C PHE A 127 -16.45 13.03 3.58
N ASP A 128 -15.33 12.34 3.78
CA ASP A 128 -15.09 11.47 4.93
C ASP A 128 -14.39 12.24 6.07
N LYS A 129 -15.19 12.71 7.04
CA LYS A 129 -14.69 13.40 8.24
C LYS A 129 -13.74 12.54 9.10
N SER A 130 -13.84 11.22 9.00
CA SER A 130 -12.98 10.27 9.71
C SER A 130 -11.60 10.10 9.08
N SER A 131 -11.43 10.49 7.82
CA SER A 131 -10.12 10.53 7.15
C SER A 131 -9.28 11.76 7.54
N SER A 132 -9.53 12.29 8.75
CA SER A 132 -9.05 13.56 9.32
C SER A 132 -7.54 13.78 9.30
N ASP A 133 -6.76 12.77 8.93
CA ASP A 133 -5.30 12.79 8.92
C ASP A 133 -4.69 13.17 7.57
N SER A 134 -5.44 13.22 6.47
CA SER A 134 -4.93 13.88 5.25
C SER A 134 -5.09 15.39 5.38
N PRO A 135 -4.01 16.17 5.56
CA PRO A 135 -4.11 17.63 5.48
C PRO A 135 -4.40 18.02 4.03
N ASP A 136 -5.15 19.12 3.86
CA ASP A 136 -5.09 19.85 2.60
C ASP A 136 -3.62 20.21 2.33
N PRO A 137 -3.17 20.21 1.07
CA PRO A 137 -1.95 20.92 0.69
C PRO A 137 -1.91 22.30 1.36
N GLN A 138 -0.72 22.75 1.81
CA GLN A 138 -0.57 24.05 2.50
C GLN A 138 -1.08 25.26 1.69
N GLU A 139 -1.36 25.09 0.40
CA GLU A 139 -1.78 26.12 -0.54
C GLU A 139 -3.27 26.07 -0.92
N CYS A 140 -4.11 25.32 -0.19
CA CYS A 140 -5.54 25.30 -0.49
C CYS A 140 -6.20 26.65 -0.16
N GLU A 141 -6.69 27.32 -1.20
CA GLU A 141 -7.45 28.57 -1.11
C GLU A 141 -8.95 28.35 -1.36
N ALA A 142 -9.80 29.24 -0.81
CA ALA A 142 -11.25 29.20 -1.05
C ALA A 142 -11.64 29.31 -2.53
N SER A 143 -10.77 29.91 -3.35
CA SER A 143 -10.92 30.01 -4.80
C SER A 143 -10.88 28.63 -5.49
N PHE A 144 -10.18 27.65 -4.91
CA PHE A 144 -10.02 26.31 -5.47
C PHE A 144 -11.30 25.49 -5.38
N CYS A 145 -12.23 25.89 -4.51
CA CYS A 145 -13.50 25.19 -4.33
C CYS A 145 -14.49 25.38 -5.50
N TYR A 146 -14.23 26.36 -6.36
CA TYR A 146 -15.02 26.61 -7.57
C TYR A 146 -14.45 25.88 -8.79
N ASP A 147 -13.23 25.37 -8.70
CA ASP A 147 -12.58 24.60 -9.73
C ASP A 147 -12.72 23.10 -9.40
N GLU A 148 -13.40 22.33 -10.25
CA GLU A 148 -13.60 20.89 -10.00
C GLU A 148 -12.28 20.12 -9.94
N ALA A 149 -11.24 20.63 -10.62
CA ALA A 149 -9.93 20.01 -10.64
C ALA A 149 -9.23 20.15 -9.28
N LEU A 150 -9.23 21.37 -8.76
CA LEU A 150 -8.51 21.73 -7.55
C LEU A 150 -9.28 21.38 -6.28
N ARG A 151 -10.62 21.46 -6.30
CA ARG A 151 -11.48 21.13 -5.16
C ARG A 151 -11.24 19.72 -4.61
N ALA A 152 -10.95 18.76 -5.49
CA ALA A 152 -10.68 17.38 -5.10
C ALA A 152 -9.38 17.20 -4.32
N PHE A 153 -8.44 18.15 -4.40
CA PHE A 153 -7.20 18.13 -3.63
C PHE A 153 -7.29 18.93 -2.34
N CYS A 154 -8.37 19.70 -2.15
CA CYS A 154 -8.63 20.54 -0.98
C CYS A 154 -9.90 20.12 -0.23
N PRO A 155 -10.03 18.83 0.14
CA PRO A 155 -11.28 18.30 0.64
C PRO A 155 -11.70 18.92 1.99
N LYS A 156 -10.77 19.45 2.81
CA LYS A 156 -11.12 20.13 4.07
C LYS A 156 -11.52 21.59 3.87
N THR A 157 -10.81 22.34 3.02
CA THR A 157 -11.06 23.77 2.76
C THR A 157 -12.40 23.98 2.06
N CYS A 158 -12.81 23.02 1.23
CA CYS A 158 -13.99 23.15 0.36
C CYS A 158 -15.27 22.52 0.90
N ASN A 159 -15.31 22.14 2.18
CA ASN A 159 -16.40 21.38 2.77
C ASN A 159 -16.97 22.01 4.05
#